data_AF-A0A2V7EQK4-F1
#
_entry.id   AF-A0A2V7EQK4-F1
#
_cell.length_a   1.000
_cell.length_b   1.000
_cell.length_c   1.000
_cell.angle_alpha   90.00
_cell.angle_beta   90.00
_cell.angle_gamma   90.00
#
_symmetry.space_group_name_H-M   'P 1'
#
loop_
_entity.id
_entity.type
_entity.pdbx_description
1 polymer ?
#
loop_
_entity_poly.entity_id
_entity_poly.type
_entity_poly.pdbx_seq_one_letter_code
_entity_poly.pdbx_strand_id
1 'polypeptide(L)' 'MHAIEREVRILRMYEPVRVFVGRDRSKSAVVDLTDPTGHTRARLLVDSLGSARLEFLDAGGHVVHAVPDSTRAR' A
#
# COMPACT_ATOMS: atom_id res chain seq x y z
N MET A 1 -20.92 9.95 -36.34
CA MET A 1 -19.62 9.67 -35.69
C MET A 1 -19.47 10.47 -34.39
N HIS A 2 -20.20 10.14 -33.31
CA HIS A 2 -20.02 10.80 -31.99
C HIS A 2 -20.27 9.86 -30.79
N ALA A 3 -20.32 8.53 -31.01
CA ALA A 3 -20.67 7.56 -29.97
C ALA A 3 -19.47 6.84 -29.33
N ILE A 4 -18.27 6.96 -29.89
CA ILE A 4 -17.08 6.14 -29.51
C ILE A 4 -16.18 6.77 -28.44
N GLU A 5 -16.36 8.06 -28.09
CA GLU A 5 -15.51 8.73 -27.10
C GLU A 5 -15.99 8.54 -25.65
N ARG A 6 -17.26 8.15 -25.45
CA ARG A 6 -17.85 8.02 -24.10
C ARG A 6 -17.48 6.70 -23.41
N GLU A 7 -17.24 5.61 -24.16
CA GLU A 7 -16.84 4.31 -23.60
C GLU A 7 -15.40 4.29 -23.07
N VAL A 8 -14.48 5.00 -23.74
CA VAL A 8 -13.06 5.06 -23.32
C VAL A 8 -12.88 5.76 -21.95
N ARG A 9 -13.85 6.59 -21.55
CA ARG A 9 -13.82 7.32 -20.28
C ARG A 9 -14.19 6.47 -19.06
N ILE A 10 -14.99 5.42 -19.25
CA ILE A 10 -15.42 4.52 -18.15
C ILE A 10 -14.31 3.50 -17.81
N LEU A 11 -13.49 3.09 -18.78
CA LEU A 11 -12.34 2.19 -18.56
C LEU A 11 -11.16 2.84 -17.83
N ARG A 12 -11.17 4.16 -17.61
CA ARG A 12 -10.20 4.88 -16.77
C ARG A 12 -10.60 5.00 -15.30
N MET A 13 -11.78 4.48 -14.90
CA MET A 13 -12.45 4.84 -13.64
C MET A 13 -12.09 3.97 -12.42
N TYR A 14 -10.97 3.26 -12.42
CA TYR A 14 -10.42 2.71 -11.18
C TYR A 14 -8.92 2.97 -11.11
N GLU A 15 -8.55 4.23 -10.96
CA GLU A 15 -7.20 4.54 -10.50
C GLU A 15 -6.95 3.84 -9.16
N PRO A 16 -5.81 3.17 -8.98
CA PRO A 16 -5.52 2.49 -7.72
C PRO A 16 -5.57 3.47 -6.55
N VAL A 17 -6.18 3.03 -5.45
CA VAL A 17 -6.19 3.79 -4.19
C VAL A 17 -4.74 4.02 -3.77
N ARG A 18 -4.33 5.29 -3.75
CA ARG A 18 -2.94 5.69 -3.48
C ARG A 18 -2.58 5.65 -2.01
N VAL A 19 -3.57 5.85 -1.15
CA VAL A 19 -3.40 5.84 0.30
C VAL A 19 -4.54 5.02 0.90
N PHE A 20 -4.19 3.97 1.62
CA PHE A 20 -5.12 3.23 2.46
C PHE A 20 -4.79 3.49 3.92
N VAL A 21 -5.81 3.78 4.72
CA VAL A 21 -5.72 3.88 6.18
C VAL A 21 -6.79 2.98 6.76
N GLY A 22 -6.40 2.04 7.60
CA GLY A 22 -7.37 1.12 8.17
C GLY A 22 -6.76 0.05 9.03
N ARG A 23 -7.48 -1.07 9.11
CA ARG A 23 -7.06 -2.25 9.87
C ARG A 23 -6.90 -3.42 8.92
N ASP A 24 -5.78 -4.12 9.01
CA ASP A 24 -5.56 -5.33 8.23
C ASP A 24 -6.23 -6.56 8.87
N ARG A 25 -6.12 -7.72 8.20
CA ARG A 25 -6.66 -8.99 8.71
C ARG A 25 -5.98 -9.48 9.99
N SER A 26 -4.72 -9.08 10.19
CA SER A 26 -3.94 -9.35 11.40
C SER A 26 -4.28 -8.41 12.55
N LYS A 27 -5.30 -7.56 12.38
CA LYS A 27 -5.75 -6.56 13.34
C LYS A 27 -4.74 -5.43 13.60
N SER A 28 -3.73 -5.28 12.75
CA SER A 28 -2.78 -4.17 12.78
C SER A 28 -3.45 -2.90 12.28
N ALA A 29 -3.14 -1.75 12.89
CA ALA A 29 -3.43 -0.45 12.28
C ALA A 29 -2.40 -0.20 11.18
N VAL A 30 -2.84 0.15 9.97
CA VAL A 30 -1.95 0.27 8.80
C VAL A 30 -2.22 1.54 8.00
N VAL A 31 -1.15 2.09 7.43
CA VAL A 31 -1.15 3.10 6.37
C VAL A 31 -0.32 2.54 5.22
N ASP A 32 -0.94 2.34 4.06
CA ASP A 32 -0.29 1.85 2.84
C ASP A 32 -0.23 2.95 1.78
N LEU A 33 0.94 3.10 1.15
CA LEU A 33 1.15 3.97 -0.01
C LEU A 33 1.36 3.13 -1.27
N THR A 34 0.52 3.36 -2.27
CA THR A 34 0.43 2.55 -3.49
C THR A 34 0.91 3.33 -4.72
N ASP A 35 1.71 2.67 -5.55
CA ASP A 35 2.21 3.23 -6.82
C ASP A 35 1.12 3.32 -7.91
N PRO A 36 1.40 3.90 -9.09
CA PRO A 36 0.41 4.05 -10.16
C PRO A 36 -0.11 2.75 -10.76
N THR A 37 0.60 1.66 -10.53
CA THR A 37 0.27 0.33 -11.03
C THR A 37 -0.50 -0.50 -10.00
N GLY A 38 -0.72 0.02 -8.80
CA GLY A 38 -1.49 -0.65 -7.75
C GLY A 38 -0.66 -1.43 -6.74
N HIS A 39 0.67 -1.31 -6.75
CA HIS A 39 1.54 -2.00 -5.79
C HIS A 39 1.90 -1.11 -4.60
N THR A 40 1.71 -1.62 -3.38
CA THR A 40 2.16 -0.96 -2.14
C THR A 40 3.68 -0.86 -2.12
N ARG A 41 4.21 0.34 -1.85
CA ARG A 41 5.65 0.64 -1.80
C ARG A 41 6.15 1.04 -0.43
N ALA A 42 5.26 1.54 0.41
CA ALA A 42 5.56 1.83 1.80
C ALA A 42 4.36 1.47 2.67
N ARG A 43 4.63 0.92 3.85
CA ARG A 43 3.63 0.55 4.85
C ARG A 43 4.10 1.02 6.22
N LEU A 44 3.30 1.84 6.88
CA LEU A 44 3.43 2.08 8.31
C LEU A 44 2.40 1.21 9.03
N LEU A 45 2.83 0.40 9.99
CA LEU A 45 1.93 -0.44 10.76
C LEU A 45 2.22 -0.36 12.26
N VAL A 46 1.18 -0.63 13.04
CA VAL A 46 1.28 -0.99 14.46
C VAL A 46 0.53 -2.30 14.64
N ASP A 47 1.24 -3.34 15.07
CA ASP A 47 0.66 -4.66 15.27
C ASP A 47 -0.30 -4.69 16.47
N SER A 48 -0.97 -5.83 16.69
CA SER A 48 -1.90 -6.00 17.81
C SER A 48 -1.24 -5.99 19.19
N LEU A 49 0.07 -6.12 19.27
CA LEU A 49 0.86 -6.06 20.51
C LEU A 49 1.42 -4.64 20.77
N GLY A 50 1.23 -3.70 19.83
CA GLY A 50 1.67 -2.32 19.92
C GLY A 50 3.05 -2.05 19.30
N SER A 51 3.67 -3.02 18.62
CA SER A 51 4.96 -2.80 17.95
C SER A 51 4.76 -2.00 16.66
N ALA A 52 5.42 -0.85 16.56
CA ALA A 52 5.39 0.00 15.37
C ALA A 52 6.49 -0.38 14.38
N ARG A 53 6.16 -0.36 13.08
CA ARG A 53 7.12 -0.61 12.00
C ARG A 53 6.77 0.18 10.75
N LEU A 54 7.78 0.73 10.10
CA LEU A 54 7.73 1.28 8.74
C LEU A 54 8.45 0.31 7.81
N GLU A 55 7.82 -0.09 6.72
CA GLU A 55 8.34 -1.03 5.73
C GLU A 55 8.37 -0.36 4.35
N PHE A 56 9.43 -0.60 3.58
CA PHE A 56 9.53 -0.28 2.16
C PHE A 56 9.52 -1.56 1.35
N LEU A 57 8.73 -1.61 0.27
CA LEU A 57 8.46 -2.81 -0.50
C LEU A 57 8.94 -2.68 -1.95
N ASP A 58 9.47 -3.77 -2.51
CA ASP A 58 9.81 -3.89 -3.92
C ASP A 58 8.57 -4.09 -4.81
N ALA A 59 8.78 -4.36 -6.11
CA ALA A 59 7.67 -4.54 -7.07
C ALA A 59 6.92 -5.86 -6.90
N GLY A 60 7.51 -6.83 -6.22
CA GLY A 60 6.85 -8.08 -5.83
C GLY A 60 6.08 -7.96 -4.51
N GLY A 61 6.19 -6.83 -3.81
CA GLY A 61 5.62 -6.67 -2.46
C GLY A 61 6.49 -7.28 -1.36
N HIS A 62 7.78 -7.51 -1.61
CA HIS A 62 8.72 -7.95 -0.57
C HIS A 62 9.31 -6.74 0.16
N VAL A 63 9.44 -6.83 1.48
CA VAL A 63 10.08 -5.79 2.29
C VAL A 63 11.58 -5.75 1.97
N VAL A 64 12.06 -4.63 1.46
CA VAL A 64 13.49 -4.37 1.17
C VAL A 64 14.16 -3.52 2.25
N HIS A 65 13.38 -2.80 3.06
CA HIS A 65 13.90 -2.04 4.19
C HIS A 65 12.81 -1.88 5.25
N ALA A 66 13.20 -1.85 6.53
CA ALA A 66 12.26 -1.59 7.61
C ALA A 66 12.90 -0.81 8.76
N VAL A 67 12.06 -0.02 9.45
CA VAL A 67 12.40 0.75 10.65
C VAL A 67 11.36 0.50 11.74
N PRO A 68 11.75 0.09 12.96
CA PRO A 68 13.08 -0.39 13.30
C PRO A 68 13.43 -1.63 12.45
N ASP A 69 14.71 -1.75 12.11
CA ASP A 69 15.21 -3.01 11.57
C ASP A 69 15.17 -4.02 12.71
N SER A 70 14.45 -5.13 12.52
CA SER A 70 14.37 -6.23 13.50
C SER A 70 15.76 -6.73 13.90
N THR A 71 16.77 -6.53 13.05
CA THR A 71 18.17 -6.90 13.28
C THR A 71 18.88 -5.99 14.29
N ARG A 72 18.38 -4.75 14.51
CA ARG A 72 19.07 -3.72 15.31
C ARG A 72 18.45 -3.48 16.69
N ALA A 73 17.34 -4.14 17.02
CA ALA A 73 16.61 -3.96 18.28
C ALA A 73 17.13 -4.86 19.44
N ARG A 74 18.43 -5.19 19.47
CA ARG A 74 19.06 -5.96 20.56
C ARG A 74 19.94 -5.10 21.45
#